data_AF-A0A7C1BF44-F1
#
_entry.id   AF-A0A7C1BF44-F1
#
_cell.length_a   1.000
_cell.length_b   1.000
_cell.length_c   1.000
_cell.angle_alpha   90.00
_cell.angle_beta   90.00
_cell.angle_gamma   90.00
#
_symmetry.space_group_name_H-M   'P 1'
#
loop_
_entity.id
_entity.type
_entity.pdbx_description
1 polymer ?
#
loop_
_entity_poly.entity_id
_entity_poly.type
_entity_poly.pdbx_seq_one_letter_code
_entity_poly.pdbx_strand_id
1 'polypeptide(L)'
;MENVKAIFEPKTVALIGSSRIKEKVGMASPQLFENVVYNMRKFFRGKTYVLDVDANAEYTRVDELPETPDMAVLMLPPEQSIEQTEKCAEKRVKALV
;
A
#
# COMPACT_ATOMS: atom_id res chain seq x y z
N MET A 1 -0.51 -24.18 -5.26
CA MET A 1 -0.85 -22.74 -5.46
C MET A 1 -0.48 -21.87 -4.24
N GLU A 2 0.46 -22.28 -3.37
CA GLU A 2 0.80 -21.47 -2.19
C GLU A 2 1.53 -20.16 -2.52
N ASN A 3 2.31 -20.14 -3.60
CA ASN A 3 3.21 -19.02 -3.95
C ASN A 3 2.50 -17.69 -4.28
N VAL A 4 1.20 -17.71 -4.57
CA VAL A 4 0.42 -16.49 -4.93
C VAL A 4 -0.68 -16.18 -3.92
N LYS A 5 -0.75 -16.92 -2.80
CA LYS A 5 -1.82 -16.76 -1.82
C LYS A 5 -1.84 -15.36 -1.20
N ALA A 6 -0.67 -14.76 -1.00
CA ALA A 6 -0.57 -13.39 -0.51
C ALA A 6 -1.18 -12.34 -1.47
N ILE A 7 -1.27 -12.63 -2.78
CA ILE A 7 -1.87 -11.73 -3.77
C ILE A 7 -3.40 -11.89 -3.80
N PHE A 8 -3.88 -13.13 -3.81
CA PHE A 8 -5.32 -13.42 -4.03
C PHE A 8 -6.13 -13.59 -2.74
N GLU A 9 -5.49 -13.94 -1.62
CA GLU A 9 -6.12 -14.17 -0.32
C GLU A 9 -5.33 -13.52 0.85
N PRO A 10 -4.91 -12.25 0.77
CA PRO A 10 -4.24 -11.59 1.89
C PRO A 10 -5.19 -11.46 3.08
N LYS A 11 -4.67 -11.61 4.30
CA LYS A 11 -5.41 -11.27 5.52
C LYS A 11 -5.18 -9.83 5.94
N THR A 12 -4.00 -9.31 5.63
CA THR A 12 -3.59 -7.95 5.98
C THR A 12 -2.95 -7.25 4.78
N VAL A 13 -3.45 -6.08 4.41
CA VAL A 13 -2.99 -5.29 3.26
C VAL A 13 -2.55 -3.90 3.69
N ALA A 14 -1.38 -3.45 3.22
CA ALA A 14 -0.97 -2.05 3.31
C ALA A 14 -1.25 -1.34 1.97
N LEU A 15 -1.99 -0.23 2.02
CA LEU A 15 -2.25 0.64 0.88
C LEU A 15 -1.32 1.85 1.00
N ILE A 16 -0.36 1.97 0.09
CA ILE A 16 0.70 2.96 0.15
C ILE A 16 0.52 3.92 -1.03
N GLY A 17 0.23 5.18 -0.73
CA GLY A 17 -0.05 6.17 -1.76
C GLY A 17 0.08 7.59 -1.24
N SER A 18 -0.47 8.53 -1.99
CA SER A 18 -0.52 9.94 -1.61
C SER A 18 -1.82 10.57 -2.09
N SER A 19 -2.53 11.25 -1.19
CA SER A 19 -3.69 12.07 -1.55
C SER A 19 -3.31 13.46 -2.08
N ARG A 20 -2.03 13.86 -1.98
CA ARG A 20 -1.57 15.23 -2.27
C ARG A 20 -0.67 15.36 -3.49
N ILE A 21 -0.03 14.26 -3.92
CA ILE A 21 0.82 14.30 -5.10
C ILE A 21 -0.01 14.64 -6.33
N LYS A 22 0.49 15.56 -7.16
CA LYS A 22 -0.07 15.77 -8.50
C LYS A 22 0.28 14.57 -9.37
N GLU A 23 -0.65 14.16 -10.22
CA GLU A 23 -0.41 13.09 -11.20
C GLU A 23 0.91 13.31 -11.95
N LYS A 24 1.71 12.24 -12.01
CA LYS A 24 2.97 12.18 -12.76
C LYS A 24 2.89 11.01 -13.74
N VAL A 25 3.68 11.07 -14.82
CA VAL A 25 3.81 9.96 -15.76
C VAL A 25 4.26 8.70 -15.02
N GLY A 26 3.57 7.58 -15.24
CA GLY A 26 3.86 6.31 -14.58
C GLY A 26 3.31 6.19 -13.15
N MET A 27 2.44 7.12 -12.71
CA MET A 27 1.75 7.05 -11.42
C MET A 27 0.24 6.81 -11.63
N ALA A 28 -0.36 6.07 -10.70
CA ALA A 28 -1.82 6.03 -10.54
C ALA A 28 -2.38 7.39 -10.06
N SER A 29 -3.59 7.75 -10.49
CA SER A 29 -4.25 8.97 -10.01
C SER A 29 -4.38 9.00 -8.48
N PRO A 30 -4.17 10.14 -7.78
CA PRO A 30 -4.49 10.30 -6.37
C PRO A 30 -5.95 9.93 -6.06
N GLN A 31 -6.85 10.22 -7.00
CA GLN A 31 -8.26 9.87 -6.87
C GLN A 31 -8.47 8.35 -6.95
N LEU A 32 -7.63 7.62 -7.69
CA LEU A 32 -7.63 6.17 -7.68
C LEU A 32 -7.18 5.63 -6.32
N PHE A 33 -6.19 6.25 -5.68
CA PHE A 33 -5.75 5.86 -4.32
C PHE A 33 -6.90 6.01 -3.31
N GLU A 34 -7.61 7.13 -3.31
CA GLU A 34 -8.80 7.32 -2.46
C GLU A 34 -9.89 6.28 -2.74
N ASN A 35 -10.15 5.97 -4.01
CA ASN A 35 -11.12 4.94 -4.40
C ASN A 35 -10.70 3.54 -3.94
N VAL A 36 -9.42 3.19 -4.04
CA VAL A 36 -8.90 1.91 -3.55
C VAL A 36 -9.02 1.84 -2.03
N VAL A 37 -8.64 2.90 -1.30
CA VAL A 37 -8.81 3.00 0.15
C VAL A 37 -10.28 2.82 0.55
N TYR A 38 -11.20 3.50 -0.13
CA TYR A 38 -12.64 3.36 0.11
C TYR A 38 -13.12 1.91 -0.09
N ASN A 39 -12.78 1.31 -1.23
CA ASN A 39 -13.23 -0.05 -1.56
C ASN A 39 -12.65 -1.09 -0.60
N MET A 40 -11.37 -0.97 -0.25
CA MET A 40 -10.73 -1.89 0.68
C MET A 40 -11.31 -1.73 2.09
N ARG A 41 -11.57 -0.51 2.57
CA ARG A 41 -12.23 -0.34 3.89
C ARG A 41 -13.67 -0.87 3.91
N LYS A 42 -14.38 -0.80 2.79
CA LYS A 42 -15.82 -1.14 2.72
C LYS A 42 -16.09 -2.61 2.42
N PHE A 43 -15.31 -3.22 1.54
CA PHE A 43 -15.63 -4.53 0.96
C PHE A 43 -14.61 -5.63 1.30
N PHE A 44 -13.35 -5.27 1.58
CA PHE A 44 -12.35 -6.24 1.97
C PHE A 44 -12.56 -6.65 3.44
N ARG A 45 -12.60 -7.95 3.70
CA ARG A 45 -12.87 -8.51 5.04
C ARG A 45 -11.61 -8.67 5.89
N GLY A 46 -10.43 -8.52 5.30
CA GLY A 46 -9.17 -8.51 6.01
C GLY A 46 -8.88 -7.15 6.63
N LYS A 47 -7.70 -7.04 7.25
CA LYS A 47 -7.25 -5.79 7.86
C LYS A 47 -6.54 -4.93 6.82
N THR A 48 -6.83 -3.63 6.85
CA THR A 48 -6.18 -2.65 5.96
C THR A 48 -5.44 -1.60 6.75
N TYR A 49 -4.22 -1.30 6.32
CA TYR A 49 -3.45 -0.14 6.72
C TYR A 49 -3.38 0.85 5.58
N VAL A 50 -3.57 2.13 5.88
CA VAL A 50 -3.46 3.21 4.89
C VAL A 50 -2.25 4.04 5.25
N LEU A 51 -1.28 4.05 4.34
CA LEU A 51 -0.11 4.90 4.37
C LEU A 51 -0.27 5.99 3.33
N ASP A 52 -0.45 7.22 3.80
CA ASP A 52 -0.36 8.40 2.96
C ASP A 52 0.96 9.10 3.25
N VAL A 53 1.87 9.10 2.27
CA VAL A 53 3.24 9.58 2.48
C VAL A 53 3.35 11.11 2.57
N ASP A 54 2.33 11.86 2.15
CA ASP A 54 2.35 13.33 2.14
C ASP A 54 1.30 13.97 3.07
N ALA A 55 0.36 13.19 3.60
CA ALA A 55 -0.64 13.66 4.55
C ALA A 55 -0.25 13.33 6.00
N ASN A 56 -0.88 14.03 6.96
CA ASN A 56 -0.86 13.61 8.37
C ASN A 56 -1.77 12.38 8.53
N ALA A 57 -1.35 11.24 7.97
CA ALA A 57 -1.99 9.96 8.19
C ALA A 57 -1.49 9.31 9.49
N GLU A 58 -2.21 8.27 9.94
CA GLU A 58 -1.81 7.46 11.11
C GLU A 58 -0.44 6.78 10.89
N TYR A 59 -0.15 6.43 9.64
CA TYR A 59 1.13 5.86 9.21
C TYR A 59 1.59 6.57 7.95
N THR A 60 2.88 6.91 7.91
CA THR A 60 3.55 7.48 6.73
C THR A 60 4.60 6.52 6.17
N ARG A 61 4.98 5.51 6.97
CA ARG A 61 6.03 4.55 6.61
C ARG A 61 5.66 3.13 7.00
N VAL A 62 6.16 2.17 6.22
CA VAL A 62 5.83 0.74 6.36
C VAL A 62 6.36 0.18 7.68
N ASP A 63 7.50 0.67 8.17
CA ASP A 63 8.12 0.30 9.44
C ASP A 63 7.26 0.66 10.66
N GLU A 64 6.44 1.71 10.60
CA GLU A 64 5.51 2.14 11.66
C GLU A 64 4.33 1.18 11.88
N LEU A 65 4.03 0.31 10.90
CA LEU A 65 2.92 -0.63 11.02
C LEU A 65 3.11 -1.59 12.21
N PRO A 66 2.08 -1.88 13.01
CA PRO A 66 2.23 -2.73 14.20
C PRO A 66 2.40 -4.22 13.86
N GLU A 67 2.18 -4.61 12.60
CA GLU A 67 2.47 -5.96 12.10
C GLU A 67 3.04 -5.92 10.67
N THR A 68 3.53 -7.07 10.20
CA THR A 68 3.93 -7.24 8.80
C THR A 68 2.69 -7.58 7.97
N PRO A 69 2.29 -6.75 6.99
CA PRO A 69 1.18 -7.07 6.11
C PRO A 69 1.54 -8.24 5.18
N ASP A 70 0.54 -9.01 4.77
CA ASP A 70 0.75 -10.08 3.78
C ASP A 70 1.07 -9.50 2.40
N MET A 71 0.46 -8.35 2.07
CA MET A 71 0.58 -7.68 0.78
C MET A 71 0.65 -6.17 0.95
N ALA A 72 1.41 -5.49 0.10
CA ALA A 72 1.37 -4.04 -0.06
C ALA A 72 0.96 -3.67 -1.48
N VAL A 73 0.15 -2.61 -1.60
CA VAL A 73 -0.29 -2.01 -2.87
C VAL A 73 0.34 -0.63 -2.96
N LEU A 74 1.16 -0.38 -3.98
CA LEU A 74 1.88 0.88 -4.15
C LEU A 74 1.24 1.71 -5.26
N MET A 75 0.87 2.94 -4.91
CA MET A 75 0.23 3.91 -5.79
C MET A 75 0.97 5.24 -5.71
N LEU A 76 2.28 5.19 -5.94
CA LEU A 76 3.22 6.31 -5.81
C LEU A 76 4.00 6.55 -7.12
N PRO A 77 4.61 7.73 -7.30
CA PRO A 77 5.56 7.97 -8.38
C PRO A 77 6.75 7.00 -8.34
N PRO A 78 7.42 6.74 -9.48
CA PRO A 78 8.47 5.72 -9.59
C PRO A 78 9.55 5.76 -8.50
N GLU A 79 10.13 6.93 -8.22
CA GLU A 79 11.21 7.07 -7.22
C GLU A 79 10.74 6.69 -5.81
N GLN A 80 9.54 7.14 -5.42
CA GLN A 80 8.96 6.84 -4.11
C GLN A 80 8.51 5.37 -4.02
N SER A 81 8.02 4.81 -5.12
CA SER A 81 7.66 3.39 -5.19
C SER A 81 8.86 2.48 -4.95
N ILE A 82 10.05 2.83 -5.45
CA ILE A 82 11.28 2.09 -5.19
C ILE A 82 11.64 2.15 -3.69
N GLU A 83 11.64 3.35 -3.10
CA GLU A 83 11.95 3.53 -1.68
C GLU A 83 11.00 2.72 -0.77
N GLN A 84 9.70 2.75 -1.04
CA GLN A 84 8.72 2.02 -0.24
C GLN A 84 8.79 0.50 -0.50
N THR A 85 9.16 0.08 -1.71
CA THR A 85 9.40 -1.33 -2.04
C THR A 85 10.55 -1.91 -1.21
N GLU A 86 11.65 -1.17 -1.06
CA GLU A 86 12.79 -1.58 -0.23
C GLU A 86 12.36 -1.76 1.24
N LYS A 87 11.60 -0.81 1.79
CA LYS A 87 11.07 -0.92 3.17
C LYS A 87 10.09 -2.09 3.33
N CYS A 88 9.26 -2.35 2.34
CA CYS A 88 8.39 -3.54 2.33
C CYS A 88 9.21 -4.84 2.34
N ALA A 89 10.31 -4.88 1.58
CA ALA A 89 11.20 -6.03 1.54
C ALA A 89 11.90 -6.25 2.89
N GLU A 90 12.41 -5.18 3.51
CA GLU A 90 13.01 -5.21 4.86
C GLU A 90 12.02 -5.73 5.92
N LYS A 91 10.75 -5.29 5.83
CA LYS A 91 9.67 -5.77 6.71
C LYS A 91 9.15 -7.16 6.34
N ARG A 92 9.65 -7.79 5.27
CA ARG A 92 9.28 -9.13 4.78
C ARG A 92 7.82 -9.24 4.34
N VAL A 93 7.29 -8.19 3.72
CA VAL A 93 6.00 -8.25 3.02
C VAL A 93 6.10 -9.26 1.88
N LYS A 94 5.13 -10.16 1.75
CA LYS A 94 5.22 -11.34 0.86
C LYS A 94 4.84 -11.04 -0.59
N ALA A 95 4.03 -10.00 -0.80
CA ALA A 95 3.54 -9.61 -2.12
C ALA A 95 3.48 -8.09 -2.28
N LEU A 96 3.79 -7.65 -3.49
CA LEU A 96 3.76 -6.24 -3.90
C LEU A 96 2.93 -6.14 -5.18
N VAL A 97 2.05 -5.14 -5.24
CA VAL A 97 1.22 -4.79 -6.39
C VAL A 97 1.39 -3.32 -6.71
#